data_AF-A0AA88U0I4-F1
#
_entry.id   AF-A0AA88U0I4-F1
#
_cell.length_a   1.000
_cell.length_b   1.000
_cell.length_c   1.000
_cell.angle_alpha   90.00
_cell.angle_beta   90.00
_cell.angle_gamma   90.00
#
_symmetry.space_group_name_H-M   'P 1'
#
loop_
_entity.id
_entity.type
_entity.pdbx_description
1 polymer ?
#
loop_
_entity_poly.entity_id
_entity_poly.type
_entity_poly.pdbx_seq_one_letter_code
_entity_poly.pdbx_strand_id
1 'polypeptide(L)'
;MGGRKEARVDGRELIKDLKVQEISQFAVSEHNKEPKASLKYESLVKGKTQVVSGTNYQLRIAAEDSGVSGNYEAIVWYKPWKKFRQLTSFKRA
;
A
#
# COMPACT_ATOMS: atom_id res chain seq x y z
N MET A 1 5.11 16.10 -27.83
CA MET A 1 3.71 15.83 -27.45
C MET A 1 3.68 14.62 -26.53
N GLY A 2 3.97 14.82 -25.25
CA GLY A 2 4.02 13.76 -24.24
C GLY A 2 3.03 14.10 -23.15
N GLY A 3 1.73 13.96 -23.47
CA GLY A 3 0.67 14.14 -22.50
C GLY A 3 0.85 13.11 -21.40
N ARG A 4 1.51 13.53 -20.32
CA ARG A 4 1.53 12.78 -19.07
C ARG A 4 0.07 12.69 -18.65
N LYS A 5 -0.59 11.59 -18.98
CA LYS A 5 -1.69 11.10 -18.17
C LYS A 5 -1.05 10.69 -16.85
N GLU A 6 -0.74 11.70 -16.02
CA GLU A 6 -1.02 11.55 -14.60
C GLU A 6 -2.41 10.94 -14.57
N ALA A 7 -2.48 9.69 -14.13
CA ALA A 7 -3.74 9.04 -13.88
C ALA A 7 -4.41 9.88 -12.79
N ARG A 8 -5.12 10.94 -13.22
CA ARG A 8 -6.29 11.45 -12.53
C ARG A 8 -7.26 10.28 -12.55
N VAL A 9 -7.00 9.30 -11.68
CA VAL A 9 -7.99 8.35 -11.24
C VAL A 9 -8.88 9.18 -10.33
N ASP A 10 -9.72 9.96 -10.99
CA ASP A 10 -10.86 10.65 -10.46
C ASP A 10 -11.63 9.62 -9.64
N GLY A 11 -11.57 9.73 -8.31
CA GLY A 11 -12.45 9.08 -7.32
C GLY A 11 -12.71 7.57 -7.40
N ARG A 12 -12.09 6.80 -8.32
CA ARG A 12 -12.38 5.38 -8.48
C ARG A 12 -11.65 4.59 -7.42
N GLU A 13 -12.45 3.97 -6.57
CA GLU A 13 -12.14 3.03 -5.50
C GLU A 13 -11.01 2.04 -5.85
N LEU A 14 -9.74 2.47 -5.76
CA LEU A 14 -8.59 1.57 -5.81
C LEU A 14 -8.63 0.52 -4.68
N ILE A 15 -9.48 0.74 -3.68
CA ILE A 15 -9.76 -0.20 -2.60
C ILE A 15 -10.38 -1.53 -3.08
N LYS A 16 -11.05 -1.55 -4.24
CA LYS A 16 -11.65 -2.74 -4.86
C LYS A 16 -10.72 -3.43 -5.87
N ASP A 17 -9.60 -2.80 -6.20
CA ASP A 17 -8.64 -3.37 -7.14
C ASP A 17 -7.87 -4.51 -6.43
N LEU A 18 -8.01 -5.72 -6.96
CA LEU A 18 -7.36 -6.91 -6.41
C LEU A 18 -5.85 -6.71 -6.26
N LYS A 19 -5.21 -6.00 -7.20
CA LYS A 19 -3.78 -5.75 -7.14
C LYS A 19 -3.42 -4.85 -5.97
N VAL A 20 -4.22 -3.83 -5.70
CA VAL A 20 -4.00 -2.90 -4.60
C VAL A 20 -4.24 -3.59 -3.27
N GLN A 21 -5.24 -4.49 -3.18
CA GLN A 21 -5.49 -5.33 -2.01
C GLN A 21 -4.34 -6.32 -1.75
N GLU A 22 -3.80 -6.96 -2.78
CA GLU A 22 -2.60 -7.80 -2.63
C GLU A 22 -1.41 -6.99 -2.07
N ILE A 23 -1.24 -5.75 -2.55
CA ILE A 23 -0.13 -4.89 -2.13
C ILE A 23 -0.35 -4.37 -0.70
N SER A 24 -1.59 -4.13 -0.27
CA SER A 24 -1.89 -3.75 1.12
C SER A 24 -1.62 -4.87 2.11
N GLN A 25 -2.02 -6.10 1.77
CA GLN A 25 -1.70 -7.29 2.58
C GLN A 25 -0.20 -7.55 2.64
N PHE A 26 0.51 -7.38 1.52
CA PHE A 26 1.96 -7.44 1.47
C PHE A 26 2.59 -6.41 2.41
N ALA A 27 2.12 -5.16 2.43
CA ALA A 27 2.68 -4.12 3.29
C ALA A 27 2.63 -4.49 4.78
N VAL A 28 1.50 -5.00 5.27
CA VAL A 28 1.36 -5.46 6.66
C VAL A 28 2.23 -6.69 6.92
N SER A 29 2.23 -7.64 5.98
CA SER A 29 3.04 -8.86 6.11
C SER A 29 4.55 -8.57 6.14
N GLU A 30 5.03 -7.61 5.35
CA GLU A 30 6.43 -7.18 5.38
C GLU A 30 6.77 -6.46 6.68
N HIS A 31 5.91 -5.58 7.19
CA HIS A 31 6.15 -4.91 8.48
C HIS A 31 6.18 -5.90 9.65
N ASN A 32 5.33 -6.92 9.64
CA ASN A 32 5.32 -7.98 10.66
C ASN A 32 6.56 -8.88 10.64
N LYS A 33 7.47 -8.74 9.67
CA LYS A 33 8.80 -9.37 9.75
C LYS A 33 9.73 -8.67 10.73
N GLU A 34 9.42 -7.42 11.11
CA GLU A 34 10.20 -6.70 12.12
C GLU A 34 9.95 -7.32 13.51
N PRO A 35 11.01 -7.48 14.33
CA PRO A 35 10.84 -7.99 15.68
C PRO A 35 9.95 -7.04 16.48
N LYS A 36 8.90 -7.58 17.10
CA LYS A 36 7.85 -6.90 17.90
C LYS A 36 6.66 -6.34 17.11
N ALA A 37 6.61 -6.46 15.78
CA ALA A 37 5.43 -6.10 15.01
C ALA A 37 4.49 -7.30 14.87
N SER A 38 3.22 -7.14 15.25
CA SER A 38 2.18 -8.19 15.10
C SER A 38 0.84 -7.57 14.72
N LEU A 39 0.82 -6.83 13.61
CA LEU A 39 -0.38 -6.19 13.10
C LEU A 39 -1.30 -7.20 12.41
N LYS A 40 -2.59 -7.17 12.74
CA LYS A 40 -3.62 -7.94 12.06
C LYS A 40 -4.29 -7.06 11.01
N TYR A 41 -4.11 -7.39 9.74
CA TYR A 41 -4.75 -6.67 8.62
C TYR A 41 -6.28 -6.75 8.74
N GLU A 42 -6.96 -5.60 8.71
CA GLU A 42 -8.43 -5.52 8.72
C GLU A 42 -8.95 -5.18 7.32
N SER A 43 -8.54 -4.02 6.77
CA SER A 43 -9.02 -3.56 5.46
C SER A 43 -8.14 -2.49 4.82
N LEU A 44 -8.32 -2.30 3.52
CA LEU A 44 -7.72 -1.19 2.78
C LEU A 44 -8.70 0.00 2.78
N VAL A 45 -8.34 1.06 3.50
CA VAL A 45 -9.15 2.28 3.63
C VAL A 45 -9.01 3.18 2.41
N LYS A 46 -7.79 3.30 1.88
CA LYS A 46 -7.50 4.14 0.70
C LYS A 46 -6.30 3.61 -0.06
N GLY A 47 -6.40 3.55 -1.38
CA GLY A 47 -5.27 3.29 -2.25
C GLY A 47 -5.04 4.46 -3.21
N LYS A 48 -3.78 4.81 -3.44
CA LYS A 48 -3.35 5.74 -4.50
C LYS A 48 -2.11 5.18 -5.18
N THR A 49 -2.05 5.29 -6.49
CA THR A 49 -0.86 4.95 -7.27
C THR A 49 -0.14 6.20 -7.76
N GLN A 50 1.18 6.18 -7.74
CA GLN A 50 2.02 7.21 -8.30
C GLN A 50 3.09 6.58 -9.20
N VAL A 51 3.15 7.00 -10.46
CA VAL A 51 4.16 6.55 -11.42
C VAL A 51 5.46 7.29 -11.16
N VAL A 52 6.55 6.54 -11.00
CA VAL A 52 7.93 7.01 -10.80
C VAL A 52 8.86 6.13 -11.66
N SER A 53 10.07 5.81 -11.19
CA SER A 53 10.90 4.71 -11.76
C SER A 53 10.33 3.32 -11.42
N GLY A 54 9.04 3.11 -11.69
CA GLY A 54 8.19 2.05 -11.14
C GLY A 54 6.82 2.61 -10.76
N THR A 55 6.10 1.91 -9.89
CA THR A 55 4.83 2.37 -9.33
C THR A 55 4.91 2.37 -7.82
N ASN A 56 4.70 3.51 -7.20
CA ASN A 56 4.49 3.62 -5.76
C ASN A 56 3.01 3.47 -5.47
N TYR A 57 2.68 2.53 -4.59
CA TYR A 57 1.36 2.36 -4.01
C TYR A 57 1.36 3.02 -2.64
N GLN A 58 0.69 4.15 -2.52
CA GLN A 58 0.42 4.83 -1.25
C GLN A 58 -0.90 4.31 -0.72
N LEU A 59 -0.85 3.62 0.41
CA LEU A 59 -1.96 2.88 0.97
C LEU A 59 -2.26 3.39 2.37
N ARG A 60 -3.54 3.52 2.70
CA ARG A 60 -4.03 3.68 4.06
C ARG A 60 -4.75 2.40 4.45
N ILE A 61 -4.23 1.70 5.45
CA ILE A 61 -4.64 0.36 5.85
C ILE A 61 -5.17 0.43 7.28
N ALA A 62 -6.33 -0.17 7.53
CA ALA A 62 -6.79 -0.43 8.88
C ALA A 62 -6.18 -1.77 9.35
N ALA A 63 -5.54 -1.75 10.51
CA ALA A 63 -4.99 -2.94 11.14
C ALA A 63 -5.09 -2.83 12.66
N GLU A 64 -5.19 -3.98 13.31
CA GLU A 64 -5.24 -4.10 14.77
C GLU A 64 -3.85 -4.44 15.31
N ASP A 65 -3.39 -3.69 16.31
CA ASP A 65 -2.19 -3.98 17.08
C ASP A 65 -2.59 -4.37 18.51
N SER A 66 -2.45 -5.65 18.86
CA SER A 66 -2.74 -6.15 20.22
C SER A 66 -4.11 -5.72 20.78
N GLY A 67 -5.16 -5.77 19.95
CA GLY A 67 -6.53 -5.37 20.31
C GLY A 67 -6.87 -3.88 20.12
N VAL A 68 -5.92 -3.07 19.61
CA VAL A 68 -6.16 -1.66 19.28
C VAL A 68 -6.17 -1.48 17.76
N SER A 69 -7.35 -1.31 17.17
CA SER A 69 -7.49 -0.96 15.74
C SER A 69 -6.93 0.45 15.48
N GLY A 70 -6.18 0.57 14.40
CA GLY A 70 -5.53 1.81 13.98
C GLY A 70 -5.39 1.89 12.47
N ASN A 71 -5.23 3.11 11.97
CA ASN A 71 -4.91 3.34 10.57
C ASN A 71 -3.38 3.44 10.41
N TYR A 72 -2.89 2.92 9.30
CA TYR A 72 -1.47 2.91 8.95
C TYR A 72 -1.31 3.42 7.52
N GLU A 73 -0.31 4.25 7.30
CA GLU A 73 0.13 4.66 5.97
C GLU A 73 1.32 3.79 5.54
N ALA A 74 1.18 3.13 4.40
CA ALA A 74 2.21 2.30 3.81
C ALA A 74 2.54 2.77 2.39
N ILE A 75 3.82 2.74 2.04
CA ILE A 75 4.29 3.00 0.68
C ILE A 75 5.03 1.77 0.18
N VAL A 76 4.49 1.14 -0.86
CA VAL A 76 5.11 -0.02 -1.52
C VAL A 76 5.58 0.38 -2.91
N TRP A 77 6.87 0.16 -3.18
CA TRP A 77 7.46 0.37 -4.50
C TRP A 77 7.43 -0.93 -5.31
N TYR A 78 6.73 -0.89 -6.44
CA TYR A 78 6.54 -2.03 -7.34
C TYR A 78 7.20 -1.78 -8.70
N LYS A 79 7.91 -2.79 -9.21
CA LYS A 79 8.45 -2.80 -10.57
C LYS A 79 8.09 -4.14 -11.25
N PRO A 80 7.07 -4.18 -12.12
CA PRO A 80 6.59 -5.44 -12.70
C PRO A 80 7.67 -6.14 -13.54
N TRP A 81 8.48 -5.38 -14.29
CA TRP A 81 9.56 -5.93 -15.13
C TRP A 81 10.74 -6.52 -14.35
N LYS A 82 10.84 -6.27 -13.04
CA LYS A 82 11.84 -6.89 -12.16
C LYS A 82 11.24 -7.88 -11.15
N LYS A 83 9.92 -8.13 -11.21
CA LYS A 83 9.17 -8.86 -10.17
C LYS A 83 9.47 -8.36 -8.75
N PHE A 84 9.74 -7.06 -8.62
CA PHE A 84 10.23 -6.45 -7.38
C PHE A 84 9.09 -5.73 -6.67
N ARG A 85 8.91 -6.02 -5.38
CA ARG A 85 8.04 -5.29 -4.43
C ARG A 85 8.85 -5.02 -3.18
N GLN A 86 8.83 -3.79 -2.69
CA GLN A 86 9.50 -3.42 -1.44
C GLN A 86 8.65 -2.44 -0.64
N LEU A 87 8.47 -2.72 0.64
CA LEU A 87 7.91 -1.77 1.59
C LEU A 87 8.96 -0.68 1.85
N THR A 88 8.66 0.54 1.45
CA THR A 88 9.59 1.69 1.57
C THR A 88 9.29 2.58 2.76
N SER A 89 8.04 2.57 3.24
CA SER A 89 7.62 3.29 4.43
C SER A 89 6.41 2.59 5.02
N PHE A 90 6.36 2.51 6.35
CA PHE A 90 5.20 2.05 7.10
C PHE A 90 5.14 2.85 8.39
N LYS A 91 4.01 3.52 8.63
CA LYS A 91 3.83 4.36 9.82
C LYS A 91 2.37 4.35 10.26
N ARG A 92 2.13 4.53 11.56
CA ARG A 92 0.78 4.78 12.08
C ARG A 92 0.30 6.16 11.63
N ALA A 93 -0.98 6.24 11.24
CA ALA A 93 -1.65 7.42 10.68
C ALA A 93 -2.43 8.22 11.73
#